data_AF-W9Z1J3-F1
#
_entry.id   AF-W9Z1J3-F1
#
_cell.length_a   1.000
_cell.length_b   1.000
_cell.length_c   1.000
_cell.angle_alpha   90.00
_cell.angle_beta   90.00
_cell.angle_gamma   90.00
#
_symmetry.space_group_name_H-M   'P 1'
#
loop_
_entity.id
_entity.type
_entity.pdbx_description
1 polymer ?
#
loop_
_entity_poly.entity_id
_entity_poly.type
_entity_poly.pdbx_seq_one_letter_code
_entity_poly.pdbx_strand_id
1 'polypeptide(L)' 'MSEHLRVTAILSGMADALPIHPPSDDSSDVVSSYEAIALLIHSYLAALGFKLQGFAEDKKLRKYSLPSPPCLS' A
#
# COMPACT_ATOMS: atom_id res chain seq x y z
N MET A 1 17.65 -10.77 -9.47
CA MET A 1 17.37 -10.26 -8.11
C MET A 1 16.38 -9.13 -8.26
N SER A 2 15.29 -9.15 -7.50
CA SER A 2 14.09 -8.32 -7.71
C SER A 2 14.44 -6.83 -7.84
N GLU A 3 14.50 -6.30 -9.07
CA GLU A 3 14.79 -4.89 -9.38
C GLU A 3 13.88 -3.93 -8.57
N HIS A 4 12.67 -4.40 -8.28
CA HIS A 4 11.64 -3.72 -7.49
C HIS A 4 12.01 -3.51 -6.01
N LEU A 5 13.00 -4.25 -5.48
CA LEU A 5 13.47 -4.11 -4.09
C LEU A 5 14.79 -3.34 -4.00
N ARG A 6 15.25 -2.71 -5.10
CA ARG A 6 16.37 -1.78 -5.04
C ARG A 6 15.99 -0.56 -4.21
N VAL A 7 16.96 -0.01 -3.50
CA VAL A 7 16.78 1.20 -2.67
C VAL A 7 16.13 2.34 -3.48
N THR A 8 16.53 2.53 -4.74
CA THR A 8 15.95 3.54 -5.64
C THR A 8 14.46 3.30 -5.93
N ALA A 9 14.06 2.05 -6.15
CA ALA A 9 12.67 1.69 -6.39
C ALA A 9 11.80 1.88 -5.13
N ILE A 10 12.34 1.52 -3.96
CA ILE A 10 11.66 1.73 -2.68
C ILE A 10 11.52 3.23 -2.38
N LEU A 11 12.57 4.04 -2.56
CA LEU A 11 12.50 5.48 -2.34
C LEU A 11 11.54 6.18 -3.30
N SER A 12 11.51 5.75 -4.57
CA SER A 12 10.50 6.24 -5.53
C SER A 12 9.09 5.90 -5.06
N GLY A 13 8.85 4.66 -4.64
CA GLY A 13 7.54 4.25 -4.11
C GLY A 13 7.13 5.00 -2.84
N MET A 14 8.09 5.36 -1.98
CA MET A 14 7.83 6.21 -0.81
C MET A 14 7.41 7.61 -1.24
N ALA A 15 8.11 8.21 -2.21
CA ALA A 15 7.77 9.54 -2.73
C ALA A 15 6.40 9.56 -3.43
N ASP A 16 6.09 8.53 -4.22
CA ASP A 16 4.80 8.41 -4.94
C ASP A 16 3.60 8.23 -3.99
N ALA A 17 3.84 7.71 -2.79
CA ALA A 17 2.82 7.50 -1.77
C ALA A 17 2.58 8.74 -0.88
N LEU A 18 3.43 9.78 -0.99
CA LEU A 18 3.21 11.04 -0.28
C LEU A 18 2.21 11.93 -1.04
N PRO A 19 1.37 12.71 -0.32
CA PRO A 19 0.51 13.70 -0.93
C PRO A 19 1.32 14.71 -1.77
N ILE A 20 0.77 15.10 -2.93
CA ILE A 20 1.29 16.25 -3.67
C ILE A 20 0.64 17.48 -3.07
N HIS A 21 1.33 18.16 -2.16
CA HIS A 21 0.85 19.41 -1.60
C HIS A 21 0.84 20.55 -2.62
N PRO A 22 -0.08 21.53 -2.49
CA PRO A 22 0.01 22.78 -3.20
C PRO A 22 1.35 23.48 -2.88
N PRO A 23 1.94 24.25 -3.81
CA PRO A 23 3.25 24.91 -3.61
C PRO A 23 3.35 25.89 -2.44
N SER A 24 2.23 26.18 -1.78
CA SER A 24 2.09 27.13 -0.68
C SER A 24 1.78 26.47 0.67
N ASP A 25 1.86 25.15 0.76
CA ASP A 25 1.73 24.40 2.01
C ASP A 25 3.08 23.81 2.42
N ASP A 26 3.64 24.34 3.51
CA ASP A 26 4.91 23.87 4.11
C ASP A 26 4.66 22.83 5.22
N SER A 27 3.44 22.29 5.34
CA SER A 27 3.12 21.24 6.30
C SER A 27 3.90 19.97 5.98
N SER A 28 4.58 19.42 6.99
CA SER A 28 5.27 18.13 6.86
C SER A 28 4.24 17.01 6.74
N ASP A 29 4.32 16.23 5.65
CA ASP A 29 3.49 15.02 5.46
C ASP A 29 3.77 13.91 6.47
N VAL A 30 4.98 13.89 7.00
CA VAL A 30 5.43 12.92 7.99
C VAL A 30 5.62 13.69 9.29
N VAL A 31 4.68 13.49 10.21
CA VAL A 31 4.59 14.16 11.52
C VAL A 31 5.23 13.30 12.62
N SER A 32 5.41 12.00 12.37
CA SER A 32 6.03 11.05 13.30
C SER A 32 6.92 10.01 12.62
N SER A 33 7.89 9.46 13.36
CA SER A 33 8.74 8.36 12.87
C SER A 33 7.94 7.10 12.51
N TYR A 34 6.80 6.89 13.15
CA TYR A 34 5.90 5.77 12.84
C TYR A 34 5.36 5.85 11.41
N GLU A 35 5.05 7.06 10.93
CA GLU A 35 4.54 7.28 9.58
C GLU A 35 5.62 7.00 8.52
N ALA A 36 6.89 7.32 8.80
CA ALA A 36 8.01 6.94 7.94
C ALA A 36 8.18 5.41 7.83
N ILE A 37 8.03 4.69 8.96
CA ILE A 37 8.08 3.22 8.96
C ILE A 37 6.89 2.63 8.19
N ALA A 38 5.69 3.17 8.39
CA ALA A 38 4.50 2.74 7.67
C ALA A 38 4.64 2.96 6.15
N LEU A 39 5.19 4.11 5.74
CA LEU A 39 5.48 4.45 4.34
C LEU A 39 6.52 3.50 3.71
N LEU A 40 7.56 3.16 4.46
CA LEU A 40 8.56 2.18 4.03
C LEU A 40 7.92 0.80 3.80
N ILE A 41 7.14 0.32 4.78
CA ILE A 41 6.44 -0.97 4.68
C ILE A 41 5.47 -0.95 3.49
N HIS A 42 4.70 0.13 3.32
CA HIS A 42 3.81 0.31 2.17
C HIS A 42 4.57 0.16 0.85
N SER A 43 5.72 0.82 0.72
CA SER A 43 6.53 0.81 -0.50
C SER A 43 7.09 -0.58 -0.81
N TYR A 44 7.53 -1.32 0.21
CA TYR A 44 7.95 -2.72 0.06
C TYR A 44 6.81 -3.62 -0.42
N LEU A 45 5.63 -3.51 0.20
CA LEU A 45 4.47 -4.32 -0.16
C LEU A 45 3.97 -3.97 -1.57
N ALA A 46 3.91 -2.68 -1.91
CA ALA A 46 3.53 -2.19 -3.23
C ALA A 46 4.50 -2.69 -4.32
N ALA A 47 5.81 -2.65 -4.06
CA ALA A 47 6.83 -3.18 -4.95
C ALA A 47 6.71 -4.70 -5.20
N LEU A 48 6.12 -5.43 -4.24
CA LEU A 48 5.80 -6.86 -4.35
C LEU A 48 4.42 -7.12 -4.97
N GLY A 49 3.70 -6.08 -5.39
CA GLY A 49 2.38 -6.18 -6.03
C GLY A 49 1.20 -6.25 -5.06
N PHE A 50 1.42 -6.07 -3.76
CA PHE A 50 0.33 -5.94 -2.80
C PHE A 50 -0.31 -4.57 -2.90
N LYS A 51 -1.63 -4.50 -2.74
CA LYS A 51 -2.38 -3.23 -2.70
C LYS A 51 -3.08 -3.12 -1.35
N LEU A 52 -2.85 -2.00 -0.67
CA LEU A 52 -3.58 -1.68 0.56
C LEU A 52 -5.03 -1.34 0.18
N GLN A 53 -5.94 -2.28 0.38
CA GLN A 53 -7.37 -2.03 0.34
C GLN A 53 -7.70 -1.36 1.67
N GLY A 54 -7.78 -0.02 1.67
CA GLY A 54 -7.71 0.84 2.86
C GLY A 54 -8.49 0.36 4.10
N PHE A 55 -8.11 0.91 5.26
CA PHE A 55 -8.70 0.59 6.56
C PHE A 55 -10.16 1.05 6.63
N ALA A 56 -11.07 0.26 6.10
CA ALA A 56 -12.50 0.39 6.30
C ALA A 56 -12.93 -0.81 7.14
N GLU A 57 -13.10 -0.61 8.45
CA GLU A 57 -13.56 -1.65 9.38
C GLU A 57 -14.88 -2.30 8.91
N ASP A 58 -15.69 -1.56 8.15
CA ASP A 58 -16.98 -2.02 7.63
C ASP A 58 -16.91 -2.74 6.28
N LYS A 59 -15.79 -2.66 5.55
CA LYS A 59 -15.64 -3.36 4.26
C LYS A 59 -15.10 -4.76 4.52
N LYS A 60 -16.03 -5.71 4.71
CA LYS A 60 -15.71 -7.14 4.62
C LYS A 60 -14.98 -7.38 3.29
N LEU A 61 -13.71 -7.82 3.38
CA LEU A 61 -12.98 -8.33 2.24
C LEU A 61 -13.91 -9.29 1.50
N ARG A 62 -14.10 -9.11 0.18
CA ARG A 62 -14.91 -10.05 -0.59
C ARG A 62 -14.35 -11.44 -0.30
N LYS A 63 -15.12 -12.24 0.43
CA LYS A 63 -14.83 -13.66 0.64
C LYS A 63 -14.57 -14.20 -0.75
N TYR A 64 -13.37 -14.72 -0.99
CA TYR A 64 -13.11 -15.53 -2.17
C TYR A 64 -14.23 -16.57 -2.21
N SER A 65 -15.14 -16.42 -3.16
CA SER A 65 -16.23 -17.38 -3.34
C SER A 65 -15.54 -18.64 -3.83
N LEU A 66 -15.29 -19.58 -2.92
CA LEU A 66 -15.00 -20.95 -3.30
C LEU A 66 -16.08 -21.36 -4.30
N PRO A 67 -15.71 -21.93 -5.47
CA PRO A 67 -16.70 -22.45 -6.40
C PRO A 67 -17.58 -23.42 -5.61
N SER A 68 -18.89 -23.18 -5.65
CA SER A 68 -19.88 -24.06 -5.02
C SER A 68 -19.64 -25.50 -5.46
N PRO A 69 -19.63 -26.49 -4.55
CA PRO A 69 -19.45 -27.88 -4.94
C PRO A 69 -20.55 -28.26 -5.95
N PRO A 70 -20.21 -29.05 -6.99
CA PRO A 70 -21.20 -29.45 -7.99
C PRO A 70 -22.32 -30.22 -7.30
N CYS A 71 -23.55 -29.75 -7.46
CA CYS A 71 -24.74 -30.49 -7.04
C CYS A 71 -24.78 -31.80 -7.82
N LEU A 72 -24.51 -32.92 -7.16
CA LEU A 72 -24.83 -34.25 -7.70
C LEU A 72 -26.35 -34.34 -7.81
N SER A 73 -26.83 -34.31 -9.05
CA SER A 73 -28.21 -34.67 -9.43
C SER A 73 -28.28 -36.15 -9.75
#